data_AF-I4BVS6-F1
#
_entry.id   AF-I4BVS6-F1
#
_cell.length_a   1.000
_cell.length_b   1.000
_cell.length_c   1.000
_cell.angle_alpha   90.00
_cell.angle_beta   90.00
_cell.angle_gamma   90.00
#
_symmetry.space_group_name_H-M   'P 1'
#
loop_
_entity.id
_entity.type
_entity.pdbx_description
1 polymer ?
#
loop_
_entity_poly.entity_id
_entity_poly.type
_entity_poly.pdbx_seq_one_letter_code
_entity_poly.pdbx_strand_id
1 'polypeptide(L)' 'MTKIELAMARRGVSNIKLARTLGVSEGSTSAWKRGYVCVPKKHRQKLAETLGVKVEDILDARGLALLADEEGNCSEPL' A
#
# COMPACT_ATOMS: atom_id res chain seq x y z
N MET A 1 -6.06 -7.27 -4.67
CA MET A 1 -4.71 -6.74 -4.29
C MET A 1 -4.89 -5.30 -3.79
N THR A 2 -4.14 -4.83 -2.78
CA THR A 2 -4.25 -3.43 -2.32
C THR A 2 -3.35 -2.50 -3.14
N LYS A 3 -3.64 -1.19 -3.14
CA LYS A 3 -2.79 -0.19 -3.80
C LYS A 3 -1.39 -0.10 -3.17
N ILE A 4 -1.24 -0.38 -1.88
CA ILE A 4 0.09 -0.50 -1.24
C ILE A 4 0.87 -1.68 -1.83
N GLU A 5 0.23 -2.86 -1.90
CA GLU A 5 0.85 -4.06 -2.46
C GLU A 5 1.26 -3.86 -3.93
N LEU A 6 0.39 -3.23 -4.71
CA LEU A 6 0.62 -2.92 -6.11
C LEU A 6 1.75 -1.89 -6.29
N ALA A 7 1.79 -0.83 -5.48
CA ALA A 7 2.85 0.17 -5.51
C ALA A 7 4.22 -0.42 -5.09
N MET A 8 4.23 -1.31 -4.10
CA MET A 8 5.43 -2.06 -3.72
C MET A 8 5.96 -2.91 -4.88
N ALA A 9 5.08 -3.68 -5.54
CA ALA A 9 5.45 -4.52 -6.67
C ALA A 9 6.01 -3.69 -7.83
N ARG A 10 5.36 -2.57 -8.18
CA ARG A 10 5.80 -1.65 -9.23
C ARG A 10 7.18 -1.03 -8.94
N ARG A 11 7.48 -0.73 -7.68
CA ARG A 11 8.78 -0.17 -7.26
C ARG A 11 9.84 -1.21 -6.88
N GLY A 12 9.51 -2.50 -6.88
CA GLY A 12 10.41 -3.55 -6.39
C GLY A 12 10.80 -3.37 -4.91
N VAL A 13 9.89 -2.85 -4.09
CA VAL A 13 10.12 -2.64 -2.64
C VAL A 13 9.65 -3.88 -1.88
N SER A 14 10.57 -4.51 -1.15
CA SER A 14 10.24 -5.64 -0.26
C SER A 14 9.72 -5.15 1.10
N ASN A 15 8.98 -6.03 1.79
CA ASN A 15 8.48 -5.74 3.15
C ASN A 15 9.59 -5.43 4.14
N ILE A 16 10.70 -6.17 4.09
CA ILE A 16 11.88 -5.95 4.94
C ILE A 16 12.44 -4.55 4.71
N LYS A 17 12.61 -4.15 3.43
CA LYS A 17 13.14 -2.84 3.07
C LYS A 17 12.21 -1.74 3.56
N LEU A 18 10.90 -1.88 3.34
CA LEU A 18 9.93 -0.89 3.82
C LEU A 18 9.93 -0.79 5.35
N ALA A 19 9.92 -1.92 6.04
CA ALA A 19 9.92 -2.00 7.50
C ALA A 19 11.13 -1.25 8.08
N ARG A 20 12.33 -1.52 7.54
CA ARG A 20 13.57 -0.84 7.91
C ARG A 20 13.52 0.66 7.61
N THR A 21 13.01 1.07 6.46
CA THR A 21 12.89 2.49 6.08
C THR A 21 11.92 3.24 7.01
N LEU A 22 10.81 2.61 7.39
CA LEU A 22 9.79 3.20 8.24
C LEU A 22 10.09 3.07 9.75
N GLY A 23 11.06 2.23 10.13
CA GLY A 23 11.38 1.95 11.53
C GLY A 23 10.27 1.16 12.23
N VAL A 24 9.64 0.22 11.53
CA VAL A 24 8.55 -0.63 12.05
C VAL A 24 8.86 -2.11 11.82
N SER A 25 8.08 -2.99 12.43
CA SER A 25 8.19 -4.43 12.23
C SER A 25 7.61 -4.87 10.87
N GLU A 26 8.14 -5.94 10.31
CA GLU A 26 7.61 -6.54 9.07
C GLU A 26 6.16 -7.02 9.20
N GLY A 27 5.72 -7.42 10.39
CA GLY A 27 4.32 -7.74 10.65
C GLY A 27 3.41 -6.53 10.43
N SER A 28 3.85 -5.34 10.82
CA SER A 28 3.09 -4.09 10.61
C SER A 28 2.97 -3.76 9.12
N THR A 29 4.07 -3.84 8.36
CA THR A 29 4.04 -3.61 6.91
C THR A 29 3.16 -4.64 6.20
N SER A 30 3.23 -5.90 6.61
CA SER A 30 2.38 -6.98 6.09
C SER A 30 0.89 -6.73 6.35
N ALA A 31 0.54 -6.28 7.56
CA ALA A 31 -0.84 -6.01 7.93
C ALA A 31 -1.40 -4.78 7.19
N TRP A 32 -0.60 -3.72 7.01
CA TRP A 32 -0.97 -2.55 6.19
C TRP A 32 -1.17 -2.92 4.73
N LYS A 33 -0.21 -3.67 4.17
CA LYS A 33 -0.24 -4.16 2.80
C LYS A 33 -1.50 -4.98 2.51
N ARG A 34 -1.98 -5.78 3.47
CA ARG A 34 -3.20 -6.56 3.32
C ARG A 34 -4.49 -5.78 3.67
N GLY A 35 -4.37 -4.55 4.15
CA GLY A 35 -5.51 -3.73 4.56
C GLY A 35 -6.14 -4.13 5.89
N TYR A 36 -5.50 -5.01 6.68
CA TYR A 36 -6.05 -5.49 7.96
C TYR A 36 -6.01 -4.42 9.06
N VAL A 37 -5.03 -3.51 9.00
CA VAL A 37 -4.86 -2.45 9.98
C VAL A 37 -4.52 -1.13 9.30
N CYS A 38 -4.93 -0.03 9.93
CA CYS A 38 -4.65 1.31 9.46
C CYS A 38 -3.16 1.65 9.58
N VAL A 39 -2.64 2.41 8.62
CA VAL A 39 -1.31 3.03 8.71
C VAL A 39 -1.39 4.24 9.65
N PRO A 40 -0.59 4.27 10.74
CA PRO A 40 -0.53 5.42 11.64
C PRO A 40 -0.12 6.69 10.88
N LYS A 41 -0.72 7.85 11.23
CA LYS A 41 -0.48 9.13 10.55
C LYS A 41 1.01 9.45 10.39
N LYS A 42 1.83 9.17 11.40
CA LYS A 42 3.29 9.38 11.41
C LYS A 42 4.05 8.62 10.31
N HIS A 43 3.50 7.53 9.77
CA HIS A 43 4.14 6.72 8.73
C HIS A 43 3.55 6.93 7.33
N ARG A 44 2.38 7.58 7.21
CA ARG A 44 1.68 7.72 5.92
C ARG A 44 2.52 8.47 4.88
N GLN A 45 3.08 9.62 5.26
CA GLN A 45 3.90 10.43 4.36
C GLN A 45 5.14 9.65 3.90
N LYS A 46 5.92 9.11 4.85
CA LYS A 46 7.14 8.37 4.56
C LYS A 46 6.90 7.09 3.75
N LEU A 47 5.77 6.42 3.97
CA LEU A 47 5.33 5.28 3.17
C LEU A 47 5.12 5.69 1.71
N ALA A 48 4.34 6.75 1.50
CA ALA A 48 4.05 7.29 0.17
C ALA A 48 5.32 7.76 -0.55
N GLU A 49 6.23 8.46 0.15
CA GLU A 49 7.53 8.87 -0.38
C GLU A 49 8.42 7.68 -0.79
N THR A 50 8.48 6.64 0.05
CA THR A 50 9.25 5.41 -0.25
C THR A 50 8.72 4.73 -1.51
N LEU A 51 7.40 4.71 -1.66
CA LEU A 51 6.70 4.17 -2.81
C LEU A 51 6.61 5.16 -3.99
N GLY A 52 7.03 6.41 -3.78
CA GLY A 52 6.94 7.55 -4.71
C GLY A 52 5.58 7.76 -5.33
N VAL A 53 4.55 7.67 -4.49
CA VAL A 53 3.15 7.96 -4.80
C VAL A 53 2.64 8.99 -3.79
N LYS A 54 1.41 9.49 -3.96
CA LYS A 54 0.77 10.30 -2.92
C LYS A 54 0.12 9.42 -1.86
N VAL A 55 -0.11 9.98 -0.67
CA VAL A 55 -0.79 9.25 0.42
C VAL A 55 -2.20 8.83 0.00
N GLU A 56 -2.94 9.73 -0.63
CA GLU A 56 -4.30 9.52 -1.13
C GLU A 56 -4.40 8.47 -2.26
N ASP A 57 -3.31 8.20 -2.97
CA ASP A 57 -3.27 7.16 -4.01
C ASP A 57 -3.26 5.75 -3.42
N ILE A 58 -2.82 5.58 -2.17
CA ILE A 58 -2.64 4.26 -1.54
C ILE A 58 -3.46 4.07 -0.26
N LEU A 59 -3.89 5.15 0.37
CA LEU A 59 -4.62 5.14 1.64
C LEU A 59 -5.90 5.99 1.55
N ASP A 60 -6.95 5.56 2.24
CA ASP A 60 -8.13 6.40 2.48
C ASP A 60 -7.87 7.42 3.63
N ALA A 61 -8.84 8.31 3.87
CA ALA A 61 -8.82 9.28 4.97
C ALA A 61 -8.55 8.64 6.35
N ARG A 62 -9.12 7.45 6.61
CA ARG A 62 -8.92 6.69 7.86
C ARG A 62 -7.52 6.08 7.93
N GLY A 63 -6.84 5.90 6.80
CA GLY A 63 -5.51 5.32 6.67
C GLY A 63 -5.53 3.82 6.38
N LEU A 64 -6.65 3.29 5.90
CA LEU A 64 -6.71 1.93 5.38
C LEU A 64 -6.15 1.90 3.96
N ALA A 65 -5.53 0.78 3.60
CA ALA A 65 -5.07 0.55 2.25
C ALA A 65 -6.27 0.54 1.29
N LEU A 66 -6.21 1.38 0.25
CA LEU A 66 -7.18 1.32 -0.82
C LEU A 66 -7.06 -0.02 -1.54
N LEU A 67 -8.20 -0.57 -1.97
CA LEU A 67 -8.18 -1.69 -2.89
C LEU A 67 -7.70 -1.18 -4.25
N ALA A 68 -6.82 -1.93 -4.91
CA ALA A 68 -6.65 -1.73 -6.32
C ALA A 68 -7.92 -2.28 -6.95
N ASP A 69 -8.75 -1.42 -7.54
CA ASP A 69 -9.79 -1.88 -8.45
C ASP A 69 -9.14 -2.89 -9.40
N GLU A 70 -9.73 -4.07 -9.51
CA GLU A 70 -9.51 -4.86 -10.70
C GLU A 70 -9.97 -3.97 -11.83
N GLU A 71 -9.06 -3.60 -12.75
CA GLU A 71 -9.52 -3.14 -14.05
C GLU A 71 -10.53 -4.19 -14.51
N GLY A 72 -11.81 -3.79 -14.54
CA GLY A 72 -12.88 -4.62 -15.01
C GLY A 72 -12.57 -5.00 -16.45
N ASN A 73 -11.94 -6.15 -16.63
CA ASN A 73 -12.06 -6.89 -17.86
C ASN A 73 -13.39 -7.66 -17.80
N CYS A 74 -14.50 -6.92 -17.75
CA CYS A 74 -15.69 -7.34 -18.45
C CYS A 74 -15.40 -7.13 -19.94
N SER A 75 -14.62 -8.03 -20.55
CA SER A 75 -14.93 -8.35 -21.95
C SER A 75 -16.15 -9.27 -21.87
N GLU A 76 -17.33 -8.68 -22.02
CA GLU A 76 -18.53 -9.41 -22.38
C GLU A 76 -18.37 -9.77 -23.86
N PRO A 77 -18.23 -11.06 -24.26
CA PRO A 77 -18.31 -11.40 -25.67
C PRO A 77 -19.78 -11.31 -26.10
N LEU A 78 -20.01 -10.52 -27.16
CA LEU A 78 -21.26 -10.36 -27.91
C LEU A 78 -21.84 -11.69 -28.39
#